data_AF-A0A0P8BGP9-F1
#
_entry.id   AF-A0A0P8BGP9-F1
#
_cell.length_a   1.000
_cell.length_b   1.000
_cell.length_c   1.000
_cell.angle_alpha   90.00
_cell.angle_beta   90.00
_cell.angle_gamma   90.00
#
_symmetry.space_group_name_H-M   'P 1'
#
loop_
_entity.id
_entity.type
_entity.pdbx_description
1 polymer ?
#
loop_
_entity_poly.entity_id
_entity_poly.type
_entity_poly.pdbx_seq_one_letter_code
_entity_poly.pdbx_strand_id
1 'polypeptide(L)'
;MLEKGMFDHPDSRDQRPPLPAEAAALLARLERPASPPPPPLCPAQPLAFARGRVHELTGTARRTLATILAGAAQAEGPVFWLRPAWRNDRLCPQGLIGLADPGALIMVDCPRAEDVLWCMEEALRAGCVALVIAEFAVPPDLRQVRRLHLAAAEGLARSTGGDHQNATLAPLGLLMADEAAEFRLAGVESRWALHPEVDSGDWRLARRHSRALPPAQWRLRLETGGVRIDAA
;
A
#
# COMPACT_ATOMS: atom_id res chain seq x y z
N MET A 1 15.10 76.58 22.51
CA MET A 1 16.29 75.76 22.25
C MET A 1 16.51 74.90 23.48
N LEU A 2 16.09 73.64 23.44
CA LEU A 2 16.63 72.47 24.16
C LEU A 2 15.78 71.24 23.79
N GLU A 3 16.45 70.12 23.60
CA GLU A 3 16.14 69.00 22.71
C GLU A 3 15.08 67.99 23.18
N LYS A 4 14.26 67.55 22.22
CA LYS A 4 14.07 66.17 21.74
C LYS A 4 14.50 65.04 22.70
N GLY A 5 13.52 64.35 23.29
CA GLY A 5 13.66 63.02 23.90
C GLY A 5 12.69 62.03 23.25
N MET A 6 13.15 61.42 22.17
CA MET A 6 12.48 60.36 21.40
C MET A 6 12.60 59.06 22.19
N PHE A 7 11.50 58.61 22.82
CA PHE A 7 11.43 57.26 23.40
C PHE A 7 11.31 56.26 22.25
N ASP A 8 12.45 55.77 21.77
CA ASP A 8 12.52 54.58 20.93
C ASP A 8 12.49 53.36 21.86
N HIS A 9 11.41 52.60 21.81
CA HIS A 9 11.25 51.38 22.60
C HIS A 9 11.64 50.21 21.69
N PRO A 10 12.83 49.60 21.83
CA PRO A 10 13.18 48.46 21.00
C PRO A 10 12.25 47.30 21.33
N ASP A 11 11.63 46.76 20.29
CA ASP A 11 10.74 45.62 20.31
C ASP A 11 11.43 44.42 20.99
N SER A 12 11.10 44.18 22.26
CA SER A 12 11.71 43.14 23.09
C SER A 12 11.08 41.74 22.87
N ARG A 13 10.34 41.57 21.77
CA ARG A 13 9.57 40.36 21.47
C ARG A 13 10.25 39.44 20.46
N ASP A 14 11.52 39.08 20.65
CA ASP A 14 12.00 37.82 20.03
C ASP A 14 13.29 37.21 20.63
N GLN A 15 13.59 37.45 21.90
CA GLN A 15 14.71 36.76 22.55
C GLN A 15 14.21 35.51 23.28
N ARG A 16 13.79 34.49 22.51
CA ARG A 16 13.74 33.13 23.06
C ARG A 16 15.18 32.71 23.35
N PRO A 17 15.51 32.30 24.59
CA PRO A 17 16.85 31.79 24.86
C PRO A 17 17.12 30.59 23.95
N PRO A 18 18.35 30.45 23.40
CA PRO A 18 18.69 29.32 22.56
C PRO A 18 18.43 28.02 23.33
N LEU A 19 17.82 27.05 22.64
CA LEU A 19 17.52 25.76 23.23
C LEU A 19 18.82 25.14 23.79
N PRO A 20 18.77 24.50 24.98
CA PRO A 20 19.90 23.76 25.51
C PRO A 20 20.43 22.79 24.44
N ALA A 21 21.75 22.65 24.32
CA ALA A 21 22.37 21.84 23.27
C ALA A 21 21.83 20.40 23.22
N GLU A 22 21.45 19.85 24.37
CA GLU A 22 20.80 18.53 24.50
C GLU A 22 19.38 18.52 23.90
N ALA A 23 18.60 19.59 24.10
CA ALA A 23 17.27 19.74 23.52
C ALA A 23 17.36 19.98 22.00
N ALA A 24 18.34 20.75 21.53
CA ALA A 24 18.61 20.91 20.11
C ALA A 24 19.07 19.59 19.46
N ALA A 25 19.92 18.80 20.13
CA ALA A 25 20.34 17.49 19.66
C ALA A 25 19.21 16.45 19.69
N LEU A 26 18.32 16.51 20.69
CA LEU A 26 17.12 15.68 20.75
C LEU A 26 16.14 16.04 19.63
N LEU A 27 15.89 17.34 19.40
CA LEU A 27 15.08 17.81 18.28
C LEU A 27 15.69 17.43 16.94
N ALA A 28 17.00 17.57 16.75
CA ALA A 28 17.68 17.12 15.54
C ALA A 28 17.59 15.58 15.34
N ARG A 29 17.55 14.78 16.42
CA ARG A 29 17.29 13.34 16.36
C ARG A 29 15.84 13.00 16.02
N LEU A 30 14.90 13.86 16.42
CA LEU A 30 13.47 13.76 16.08
C LEU A 30 13.18 14.24 14.65
N GLU A 31 13.91 15.27 14.19
CA GLU A 31 13.86 15.87 12.86
C GLU A 31 14.76 15.12 11.87
N ARG A 32 14.89 13.80 12.03
CA ARG A 32 15.58 12.96 11.04
C ARG A 32 14.96 13.26 9.68
N PRO A 33 15.74 13.72 8.68
CA PRO A 33 15.18 14.05 7.38
C PRO A 33 14.42 12.84 6.88
N ALA A 34 13.14 13.04 6.53
CA ALA A 34 12.31 11.96 6.04
C ALA A 34 13.04 11.30 4.87
N SER A 35 13.35 10.01 5.01
CA SER A 35 13.89 9.26 3.88
C SER A 35 12.93 9.40 2.70
N PRO A 36 13.44 9.50 1.46
CA PRO A 36 12.58 9.59 0.30
C PRO A 36 11.58 8.43 0.33
N PRO A 37 10.30 8.67 0.00
CA PRO A 37 9.30 7.61 0.04
C PRO A 37 9.74 6.47 -0.88
N PRO A 38 9.60 5.21 -0.44
CA PRO A 38 9.99 4.08 -1.28
C PRO A 38 9.22 4.07 -2.60
N PRO A 39 9.82 3.52 -3.67
CA PRO A 39 9.15 3.43 -4.96
C PRO A 39 7.86 2.61 -4.84
N PRO A 40 6.83 2.94 -5.65
CA PRO A 40 5.60 2.17 -5.69
C PRO A 40 5.87 0.72 -6.13
N LEU A 41 5.03 -0.22 -5.71
CA LEU A 41 5.01 -1.56 -6.29
C LEU A 41 4.54 -1.45 -7.73
N CYS A 42 5.37 -1.86 -8.69
CA CYS A 42 5.16 -1.63 -10.11
C CYS A 42 5.56 -2.87 -10.93
N PRO A 43 4.66 -3.83 -11.17
CA PRO A 43 4.95 -4.97 -12.05
C PRO A 43 5.19 -4.56 -13.50
N ALA A 44 4.49 -3.53 -13.99
CA ALA A 44 4.70 -2.90 -15.29
C ALA A 44 3.99 -1.55 -15.31
N GLN A 45 4.55 -0.54 -16.00
CA GLN A 45 3.84 0.72 -16.15
C GLN A 45 2.62 0.58 -17.07
N PRO A 46 1.49 1.26 -16.76
CA PRO A 46 1.29 2.25 -15.70
C PRO A 46 0.67 1.66 -14.41
N LEU A 47 0.71 0.35 -14.22
CA LEU A 47 0.18 -0.33 -13.04
C LEU A 47 1.12 -0.16 -11.85
N ALA A 48 0.85 0.84 -11.02
CA ALA A 48 1.68 1.19 -9.86
C ALA A 48 0.84 1.43 -8.59
N PHE A 49 1.35 1.00 -7.44
CA PHE A 49 0.69 1.08 -6.14
C PHE A 49 1.58 1.75 -5.09
N ALA A 50 1.08 2.81 -4.47
CA ALA A 50 1.82 3.61 -3.49
C ALA A 50 2.04 2.83 -2.19
N ARG A 51 3.26 2.84 -1.65
CA ARG A 51 3.60 2.18 -0.38
C ARG A 51 2.96 2.87 0.82
N GLY A 52 2.80 2.13 1.92
CA GLY A 52 2.18 2.64 3.15
C GLY A 52 0.72 3.03 2.96
N ARG A 53 0.06 2.45 1.95
CA ARG A 53 -1.34 2.70 1.59
C ARG A 53 -2.07 1.39 1.29
N VAL A 54 -3.38 1.49 1.31
CA VAL A 54 -4.30 0.41 0.95
C VAL A 54 -5.04 0.73 -0.34
N HIS A 55 -5.11 -0.27 -1.21
CA HIS A 55 -5.73 -0.20 -2.52
C HIS A 55 -6.79 -1.29 -2.67
N GLU A 56 -7.65 -1.14 -3.68
CA GLU A 56 -8.70 -2.10 -3.97
C GLU A 56 -8.52 -2.73 -5.36
N LEU A 57 -8.71 -4.05 -5.42
CA LEU A 57 -8.78 -4.80 -6.66
C LEU A 57 -10.22 -5.26 -6.92
N THR A 58 -10.66 -5.06 -8.15
CA THR A 58 -12.03 -5.33 -8.63
C THR A 58 -11.99 -6.03 -10.00
N GLY A 59 -13.14 -6.40 -10.51
CA GLY A 59 -13.31 -7.14 -11.75
C GLY A 59 -13.28 -8.65 -11.54
N THR A 60 -13.66 -9.36 -12.61
CA THR A 60 -13.78 -10.82 -12.61
C THR A 60 -12.43 -11.52 -12.54
N ALA A 61 -11.35 -10.86 -12.98
CA ALA A 61 -9.98 -11.35 -12.92
C ALA A 61 -9.15 -10.72 -11.76
N ARG A 62 -9.79 -10.18 -10.72
CA ARG A 62 -9.10 -9.53 -9.59
C ARG A 62 -8.07 -10.42 -8.88
N ARG A 63 -8.33 -11.73 -8.76
CA ARG A 63 -7.38 -12.69 -8.18
C ARG A 63 -6.15 -12.89 -9.05
N THR A 64 -6.31 -12.86 -10.38
CA THR A 64 -5.19 -12.86 -11.33
C THR A 64 -4.34 -11.60 -11.16
N LEU A 65 -4.98 -10.42 -11.06
CA LEU A 65 -4.28 -9.16 -10.80
C LEU A 65 -3.54 -9.19 -9.45
N ALA A 66 -4.18 -9.70 -8.39
CA ALA A 66 -3.56 -9.88 -7.09
C ALA A 66 -2.33 -10.79 -7.14
N THR A 67 -2.40 -11.86 -7.95
CA THR A 67 -1.28 -12.80 -8.13
C THR A 67 -0.11 -12.16 -8.87
N ILE A 68 -0.35 -11.38 -9.93
CA ILE A 68 0.69 -10.61 -10.63
C ILE A 68 1.41 -9.67 -9.65
N LEU A 69 0.65 -9.01 -8.77
CA LEU A 69 1.20 -8.11 -7.77
C LEU A 69 1.96 -8.87 -6.66
N ALA A 70 1.49 -10.05 -6.29
CA ALA A 70 2.20 -10.94 -5.37
C ALA A 70 3.57 -11.34 -5.93
N GLY A 71 3.65 -11.75 -7.20
CA GLY A 71 4.92 -12.12 -7.83
C GLY A 71 5.92 -10.97 -7.87
N ALA A 72 5.46 -9.76 -8.19
CA ALA A 72 6.31 -8.57 -8.14
C ALA A 72 6.81 -8.25 -6.72
N ALA A 73 5.95 -8.41 -5.70
CA ALA A 73 6.29 -8.11 -4.32
C ALA A 73 7.20 -9.18 -3.67
N GLN A 74 7.19 -10.42 -4.15
CA GLN A 74 8.04 -11.51 -3.60
C GLN A 74 9.54 -11.23 -3.73
N ALA A 75 9.95 -10.45 -4.72
CA ALA A 75 11.34 -10.00 -4.87
C ALA A 75 11.76 -8.98 -3.79
N GLU A 76 10.78 -8.35 -3.13
CA GLU A 76 11.01 -7.29 -2.14
C GLU A 76 10.80 -7.77 -0.71
N GLY A 77 10.12 -8.91 -0.50
CA GLY A 77 9.91 -9.49 0.82
C GLY A 77 8.69 -10.40 0.91
N PRO A 78 8.30 -10.80 2.13
CA PRO A 78 7.18 -11.72 2.35
C PRO A 78 5.85 -11.16 1.83
N VAL A 79 5.04 -12.05 1.25
CA VAL A 79 3.69 -11.74 0.76
C VAL A 79 2.67 -12.58 1.51
N PHE A 80 1.74 -11.92 2.18
CA PHE A 80 0.64 -12.57 2.90
C PHE A 80 -0.63 -12.55 2.05
N TRP A 81 -1.34 -13.67 2.03
CA TRP A 81 -2.66 -13.79 1.42
C TRP A 81 -3.67 -14.25 2.46
N LEU A 82 -4.44 -13.30 2.98
CA LEU A 82 -5.45 -13.48 4.01
C LEU A 82 -6.79 -13.82 3.36
N ARG A 83 -7.43 -14.88 3.83
CA ARG A 83 -8.71 -15.36 3.29
C ARG A 83 -9.63 -15.89 4.37
N PRO A 84 -10.96 -15.83 4.16
CA PRO A 84 -11.90 -16.40 5.12
C PRO A 84 -11.84 -17.93 5.10
N ALA A 85 -11.61 -18.56 6.26
CA ALA A 85 -11.35 -20.00 6.39
C ALA A 85 -12.54 -20.88 6.00
N TRP A 86 -13.77 -20.36 6.10
CA TRP A 86 -15.01 -21.08 5.72
C TRP A 86 -15.27 -21.11 4.21
N ARG A 87 -14.45 -20.42 3.42
CA ARG A 87 -14.50 -20.49 1.96
C ARG A 87 -13.80 -21.76 1.49
N ASN A 88 -14.42 -22.53 0.60
CA ASN A 88 -13.76 -23.73 0.06
C ASN A 88 -12.95 -23.45 -1.20
N ASP A 89 -13.17 -22.31 -1.86
CA ASP A 89 -12.35 -21.89 -2.99
C ASP A 89 -10.94 -21.52 -2.51
N ARG A 90 -9.93 -22.15 -3.12
CA ARG A 90 -8.52 -21.91 -2.85
C ARG A 90 -7.82 -21.54 -4.16
N LEU A 91 -6.76 -20.76 -4.06
CA LEU A 91 -5.84 -20.60 -5.18
C LEU A 91 -5.31 -21.97 -5.58
N CYS A 92 -5.34 -22.27 -6.87
CA CYS A 92 -4.68 -23.43 -7.43
C CYS A 92 -3.19 -23.10 -7.57
N PRO A 93 -2.27 -23.75 -6.82
CA PRO A 93 -0.84 -23.42 -6.89
C PRO A 93 -0.27 -23.54 -8.31
N GLN A 94 -0.75 -24.52 -9.08
CA GLN A 94 -0.37 -24.71 -10.48
C GLN A 94 -0.75 -23.49 -11.34
N GLY A 95 -1.88 -22.85 -11.04
CA GLY A 95 -2.34 -21.65 -11.73
C GLY A 95 -1.58 -20.37 -11.36
N LEU A 96 -0.73 -20.42 -10.32
CA LEU A 96 0.14 -19.31 -9.94
C LEU A 96 1.47 -19.33 -10.71
N ILE A 97 1.87 -20.48 -11.26
CA ILE A 97 3.13 -20.65 -11.98
C ILE A 97 3.19 -19.64 -13.14
N GLY A 98 4.26 -18.85 -13.18
CA GLY A 98 4.46 -17.77 -14.15
C GLY A 98 3.88 -16.42 -13.75
N LEU A 99 3.10 -16.35 -12.66
CA LEU A 99 2.55 -15.12 -12.09
C LEU A 99 3.16 -14.80 -10.72
N ALA A 100 3.36 -15.81 -9.88
CA ALA A 100 3.98 -15.73 -8.56
C ALA A 100 4.61 -17.09 -8.20
N ASP A 101 5.58 -17.10 -7.28
CA ASP A 101 6.08 -18.34 -6.69
C ASP A 101 5.09 -18.86 -5.64
N PRO A 102 4.41 -20.00 -5.85
CA PRO A 102 3.48 -20.55 -4.86
C PRO A 102 4.17 -20.94 -3.55
N GLY A 103 5.47 -21.27 -3.56
CA GLY A 103 6.23 -21.65 -2.37
C GLY A 103 6.61 -20.48 -1.47
N ALA A 104 6.68 -19.27 -2.03
CA ALA A 104 6.97 -18.04 -1.29
C ALA A 104 5.71 -17.28 -0.82
N LEU A 105 4.51 -17.74 -1.20
CA LEU A 105 3.24 -17.13 -0.78
C LEU A 105 2.79 -17.69 0.58
N ILE A 106 2.57 -16.81 1.55
CA ILE A 106 2.12 -17.21 2.88
C ILE A 106 0.59 -17.06 2.96
N MET A 107 -0.10 -18.20 2.88
CA MET A 107 -1.55 -18.26 3.02
C MET A 107 -1.96 -18.19 4.50
N VAL A 108 -2.92 -17.33 4.83
CA VAL A 108 -3.45 -17.19 6.19
C VAL A 108 -4.97 -17.40 6.15
N ASP A 109 -5.42 -18.49 6.77
CA ASP A 109 -6.84 -18.80 6.93
C ASP A 109 -7.40 -18.08 8.17
N CYS A 110 -8.27 -17.10 7.95
CA CYS A 110 -8.91 -16.28 8.97
C CYS A 110 -10.26 -16.89 9.39
N PRO A 111 -10.44 -17.35 10.65
CA PRO A 111 -11.66 -18.04 11.08
C PRO A 111 -12.92 -17.15 11.09
N ARG A 112 -12.77 -15.83 11.25
CA ARG A 112 -13.88 -14.86 11.23
C ARG A 112 -13.63 -13.70 10.25
N ALA A 113 -14.68 -12.99 9.88
CA ALA A 113 -14.60 -11.91 8.88
C ALA A 113 -13.78 -10.73 9.40
N GLU A 114 -13.93 -10.42 10.67
CA GLU A 114 -13.14 -9.41 11.39
C GLU A 114 -11.66 -9.79 11.47
N ASP A 115 -11.32 -11.09 11.52
CA ASP A 115 -9.93 -11.55 11.63
C ASP A 115 -9.13 -11.21 10.36
N VAL A 116 -9.78 -11.19 9.18
CA VAL A 116 -9.11 -10.79 7.93
C VAL A 116 -8.59 -9.35 8.04
N LEU A 117 -9.45 -8.42 8.46
CA LEU A 117 -9.10 -7.02 8.59
C LEU A 117 -8.14 -6.78 9.75
N TRP A 118 -8.31 -7.50 10.85
CA TRP A 118 -7.41 -7.43 12.00
C TRP A 118 -6.00 -7.93 11.64
N CYS A 119 -5.87 -9.11 11.03
CA CYS A 119 -4.60 -9.63 10.55
C CYS A 119 -3.93 -8.69 9.55
N MET A 120 -4.71 -8.09 8.64
CA MET A 120 -4.19 -7.10 7.70
C MET A 120 -3.64 -5.87 8.42
N GLU A 121 -4.37 -5.34 9.40
CA GLU A 121 -3.93 -4.19 10.21
C GLU A 121 -2.60 -4.48 10.92
N GLU A 122 -2.49 -5.64 11.59
CA GLU A 122 -1.30 -5.99 12.34
C GLU A 122 -0.09 -6.28 11.44
N ALA A 123 -0.27 -6.98 10.31
CA ALA A 123 0.80 -7.23 9.35
C ALA A 123 1.31 -5.92 8.72
N LEU A 124 0.40 -5.00 8.38
CA LEU A 124 0.76 -3.68 7.87
C LEU A 124 1.49 -2.85 8.94
N ARG A 125 0.97 -2.79 10.17
CA ARG A 125 1.57 -2.02 11.28
C ARG A 125 2.95 -2.53 11.65
N ALA A 126 3.15 -3.84 11.62
CA ALA A 126 4.44 -4.46 11.92
C ALA A 126 5.54 -4.12 10.89
N GLY A 127 5.16 -3.75 9.65
CA GLY A 127 6.12 -3.45 8.59
C GLY A 127 6.97 -4.64 8.15
N CYS A 128 6.50 -5.88 8.43
CA CYS A 128 7.26 -7.12 8.24
C CYS A 128 7.00 -7.83 6.90
N VAL A 129 6.24 -7.21 6.02
CA VAL A 129 5.81 -7.77 4.73
C VAL A 129 5.96 -6.73 3.62
N ALA A 130 6.24 -7.19 2.41
CA ALA A 130 6.19 -6.33 1.22
C ALA A 130 4.74 -6.08 0.78
N LEU A 131 3.87 -7.08 0.95
CA LEU A 131 2.49 -7.05 0.49
C LEU A 131 1.55 -7.88 1.39
N VAL A 132 0.37 -7.34 1.69
CA VAL A 132 -0.75 -8.08 2.27
C VAL A 132 -1.95 -8.00 1.33
N ILE A 133 -2.44 -9.16 0.89
CA ILE A 133 -3.66 -9.31 0.12
C ILE A 133 -4.74 -9.82 1.07
N ALA A 134 -5.89 -9.17 1.11
CA ALA A 134 -7.00 -9.53 1.99
C ALA A 134 -8.29 -9.73 1.18
N GLU A 135 -8.79 -10.97 1.20
CA GLU A 135 -10.11 -11.32 0.70
C GLU A 135 -11.16 -11.06 1.78
N PHE A 136 -11.98 -10.03 1.60
CA PHE A 136 -13.04 -9.70 2.54
C PHE A 136 -14.39 -10.26 2.09
N ALA A 137 -15.11 -10.89 3.02
CA ALA A 137 -16.50 -11.31 2.82
C ALA A 137 -17.49 -10.17 3.13
N VAL A 138 -17.19 -9.39 4.17
CA VAL A 138 -17.96 -8.20 4.55
C VAL A 138 -17.14 -6.96 4.20
N PRO A 139 -17.69 -6.02 3.42
CA PRO A 139 -16.97 -4.82 3.04
C PRO A 139 -16.55 -3.97 4.24
N PRO A 140 -15.27 -3.58 4.36
CA PRO A 140 -14.85 -2.66 5.41
C PRO A 140 -15.50 -1.28 5.25
N ASP A 141 -15.92 -0.70 6.37
CA ASP A 141 -16.39 0.68 6.43
C ASP A 141 -15.22 1.69 6.29
N LEU A 142 -15.55 2.97 6.13
CA LEU A 142 -14.54 4.03 5.99
C LEU A 142 -13.58 4.13 7.19
N ARG A 143 -14.04 3.82 8.41
CA ARG A 143 -13.20 3.87 9.61
C ARG A 143 -12.19 2.73 9.58
N GLN A 144 -12.61 1.53 9.20
CA GLN A 144 -11.74 0.38 9.04
C GLN A 144 -10.70 0.65 7.94
N VAL A 145 -11.09 1.15 6.76
CA VAL A 145 -10.14 1.51 5.71
C VAL A 145 -9.15 2.59 6.18
N ARG A 146 -9.61 3.59 6.94
CA ARG A 146 -8.73 4.62 7.50
C ARG A 146 -7.72 4.05 8.50
N ARG A 147 -8.14 3.11 9.36
CA ARG A 147 -7.23 2.41 10.29
C ARG A 147 -6.15 1.63 9.54
N LEU A 148 -6.52 0.94 8.46
CA LEU A 148 -5.55 0.21 7.65
C LEU A 148 -4.53 1.14 6.97
N HIS A 149 -4.94 2.33 6.52
CA HIS A 149 -3.99 3.34 6.02
C HIS A 149 -3.02 3.82 7.10
N LEU A 150 -3.51 4.03 8.33
CA LEU A 150 -2.65 4.42 9.46
C LEU A 150 -1.65 3.31 9.80
N ALA A 151 -2.11 2.06 9.84
CA ALA A 151 -1.25 0.90 10.05
C ALA A 151 -0.17 0.77 8.97
N ALA A 152 -0.54 0.91 7.69
CA ALA A 152 0.41 0.85 6.58
C ALA A 152 1.45 1.98 6.65
N ALA A 153 1.03 3.20 6.99
CA ALA A 153 1.94 4.33 7.18
C ALA A 153 2.88 4.13 8.38
N GLU A 154 2.37 3.59 9.49
CA GLU A 154 3.15 3.29 10.69
C GLU A 154 4.21 2.21 10.41
N GLY A 155 3.82 1.11 9.73
CA GLY A 155 4.74 0.06 9.33
C GLY A 155 5.82 0.57 8.39
N LEU A 156 5.46 1.41 7.42
CA LEU A 156 6.44 2.03 6.53
C LEU A 156 7.45 2.91 7.30
N ALA A 157 6.98 3.72 8.24
CA ALA A 157 7.85 4.55 9.09
C ALA A 157 8.80 3.70 9.96
N ARG A 158 8.33 2.56 10.48
CA ARG A 158 9.15 1.61 11.26
C ARG A 158 10.24 0.97 10.39
N SER A 159 9.90 0.53 9.18
CA SER A 159 10.83 -0.16 8.29
C SER A 159 11.88 0.78 7.68
N THR A 160 11.57 2.06 7.52
CA THR A 160 12.49 3.09 7.00
C THR A 160 13.30 3.81 8.09
N GLY A 161 12.90 3.70 9.36
CA GLY A 161 13.47 4.46 10.48
C GLY A 161 14.54 3.75 11.31
N GLY A 162 14.96 2.53 10.95
CA GLY A 162 15.96 1.76 11.69
C GLY A 162 17.35 1.73 11.02
N ASP A 163 18.42 1.79 11.82
CA ASP A 163 19.82 1.51 11.42
C ASP A 163 20.06 0.02 11.03
N HIS A 164 18.99 -0.71 10.71
CA HIS A 164 19.05 -2.13 10.44
C HIS A 164 19.55 -2.35 9.02
N GLN A 165 20.68 -3.06 8.89
CA GLN A 165 21.26 -3.54 7.62
C GLN A 165 20.37 -4.55 6.87
N ASN A 166 19.10 -4.70 7.27
CA ASN A 166 18.15 -5.60 6.63
C ASN A 166 17.38 -4.85 5.54
N ALA A 167 16.89 -5.58 4.54
CA ALA A 167 16.13 -4.99 3.44
C ALA A 167 14.97 -4.14 3.98
N THR A 168 14.92 -2.86 3.57
CA THR A 168 13.84 -1.93 3.93
C THR A 168 12.54 -2.40 3.30
N LEU A 169 11.68 -3.04 4.10
CA LEU A 169 10.36 -3.45 3.65
C LEU A 169 9.44 -2.24 3.52
N ALA A 170 8.64 -2.21 2.46
CA ALA A 170 7.68 -1.16 2.19
C ALA A 170 6.26 -1.75 2.09
N PRO A 171 5.53 -1.84 3.23
CA PRO A 171 4.27 -2.57 3.26
C PRO A 171 3.21 -1.90 2.37
N LEU A 172 2.44 -2.75 1.69
CA LEU A 172 1.32 -2.39 0.82
C LEU A 172 0.10 -3.26 1.16
N GLY A 173 -1.09 -2.67 1.22
CA GLY A 173 -2.34 -3.41 1.38
C GLY A 173 -3.16 -3.50 0.10
N LEU A 174 -3.65 -4.70 -0.23
CA LEU A 174 -4.63 -4.93 -1.31
C LEU A 174 -5.90 -5.55 -0.73
N LEU A 175 -7.02 -4.86 -0.89
CA LEU A 175 -8.35 -5.34 -0.53
C LEU A 175 -9.07 -5.85 -1.77
N MET A 176 -9.71 -7.01 -1.67
CA MET A 176 -10.63 -7.48 -2.70
C MET A 176 -11.78 -8.27 -2.08
N ALA A 177 -12.97 -8.14 -2.65
CA ALA A 177 -14.11 -8.94 -2.20
C ALA A 177 -13.91 -10.41 -2.59
N ASP A 178 -14.30 -11.33 -1.71
CA ASP A 178 -14.19 -12.77 -1.97
C ASP A 178 -15.15 -13.23 -3.08
N GLU A 179 -16.39 -12.74 -3.10
CA GLU A 179 -17.40 -13.13 -4.10
C GLU A 179 -17.62 -12.06 -5.17
N ALA A 180 -17.99 -10.85 -4.75
CA ALA A 180 -18.40 -9.79 -5.66
C ALA A 180 -17.23 -9.30 -6.54
N ALA A 181 -17.38 -9.36 -7.86
CA ALA A 181 -16.39 -8.80 -8.79
C ALA A 181 -16.37 -7.26 -8.74
N GLU A 182 -17.53 -6.64 -8.55
CA GLU A 182 -17.65 -5.20 -8.47
C GLU A 182 -17.94 -4.81 -7.03
N PHE A 183 -16.98 -4.10 -6.42
CA PHE A 183 -17.16 -3.47 -5.13
C PHE A 183 -16.55 -2.06 -5.17
N ARG A 184 -17.00 -1.19 -4.27
CA ARG A 184 -16.44 0.16 -4.11
C ARG A 184 -16.23 0.51 -2.66
N LEU A 185 -15.03 0.27 -2.16
CA LEU A 185 -14.60 0.75 -0.85
C LEU A 185 -14.37 2.27 -0.82
N ALA A 186 -14.89 2.93 0.19
CA ALA A 186 -14.59 4.34 0.44
C ALA A 186 -13.18 4.48 1.03
N GLY A 187 -12.45 5.52 0.63
CA GLY A 187 -11.20 5.91 1.27
C GLY A 187 -9.94 5.14 0.86
N VAL A 188 -10.03 4.19 -0.08
CA VAL A 188 -8.85 3.51 -0.67
C VAL A 188 -8.01 4.49 -1.50
N GLU A 189 -6.71 4.22 -1.61
CA GLU A 189 -5.77 5.09 -2.34
C GLU A 189 -5.99 5.01 -3.86
N SER A 190 -6.16 3.81 -4.38
CA SER A 190 -6.58 3.56 -5.75
C SER A 190 -7.42 2.29 -5.87
N ARG A 191 -8.21 2.22 -6.95
CA ARG A 191 -9.01 1.06 -7.33
C ARG A 191 -8.65 0.65 -8.75
N TRP A 192 -8.28 -0.60 -8.91
CA TRP A 192 -7.95 -1.19 -10.20
C TRP A 192 -8.90 -2.36 -10.50
N ALA A 193 -9.33 -2.46 -11.75
CA ALA A 193 -10.20 -3.53 -12.23
C ALA A 193 -9.47 -4.34 -13.31
N LEU A 194 -9.61 -5.67 -13.26
CA LEU A 194 -9.15 -6.56 -14.32
C LEU A 194 -10.30 -7.45 -14.80
N HIS A 195 -10.52 -7.47 -16.11
CA HIS A 195 -11.51 -8.32 -16.77
C HIS A 195 -10.85 -9.08 -17.93
N PRO A 196 -11.21 -10.34 -18.20
CA PRO A 196 -10.77 -11.01 -19.42
C PRO A 196 -11.41 -10.36 -20.64
N GLU A 197 -10.64 -10.24 -21.73
CA GLU A 197 -11.15 -9.97 -23.07
C GLU A 197 -11.36 -11.32 -23.77
N VAL A 198 -12.62 -11.64 -24.09
CA VAL A 198 -13.04 -12.99 -24.50
C VAL A 198 -12.39 -13.42 -25.82
N ASP A 199 -12.15 -12.47 -26.72
CA ASP A 199 -11.73 -12.79 -28.10
C ASP A 199 -10.22 -12.87 -28.28
N SER A 200 -9.42 -12.17 -27.47
CA SER A 200 -7.97 -12.11 -27.64
C SER A 200 -7.17 -12.93 -26.62
N GLY A 201 -7.81 -13.38 -25.53
CA GLY A 201 -7.10 -13.98 -24.39
C GLY A 201 -6.29 -12.97 -23.58
N ASP A 202 -6.39 -11.68 -23.90
CA ASP A 202 -5.81 -10.59 -23.12
C ASP A 202 -6.74 -10.22 -21.95
N TRP A 203 -6.31 -9.27 -21.12
CA TRP A 203 -7.16 -8.64 -20.12
C TRP A 203 -7.34 -7.15 -20.39
N ARG A 204 -8.51 -6.63 -20.02
CA ARG A 204 -8.74 -5.20 -19.88
C ARG A 204 -8.43 -4.77 -18.46
N LEU A 205 -7.39 -3.96 -18.33
CA LEU A 205 -6.99 -3.32 -17.07
C LEU A 205 -7.58 -1.91 -17.02
N ALA A 206 -8.19 -1.53 -15.90
CA ALA A 206 -8.70 -0.18 -15.71
C ALA A 206 -8.35 0.38 -14.33
N ARG A 207 -7.81 1.60 -14.31
CA ARG A 207 -7.77 2.43 -13.10
C ARG A 207 -9.13 3.08 -12.97
N ARG A 208 -9.93 2.61 -12.00
CA ARG A 208 -11.29 3.12 -11.75
C ARG A 208 -11.30 4.32 -10.80
N HIS A 209 -10.34 4.36 -9.89
CA HIS A 209 -10.15 5.45 -8.94
C HIS A 209 -8.66 5.58 -8.59
N SER A 210 -8.20 6.80 -8.40
CA SER A 210 -6.92 7.11 -7.76
C SER A 210 -7.01 8.53 -7.21
N ARG A 211 -6.37 8.78 -6.07
CA ARG A 211 -6.23 10.14 -5.54
C ARG A 211 -5.34 11.03 -6.40
N ALA A 212 -4.40 10.43 -7.13
CA ALA A 212 -3.35 11.16 -7.86
C ALA A 212 -3.60 11.25 -9.38
N LEU A 213 -4.30 10.27 -9.96
CA LEU A 213 -4.40 10.13 -11.41
C LEU A 213 -5.85 9.91 -11.87
N PRO A 214 -6.25 10.43 -13.05
CA PRO A 214 -7.61 10.26 -13.55
C PRO A 214 -7.90 8.80 -13.92
N PRO A 215 -9.18 8.39 -14.04
CA PRO A 215 -9.53 7.08 -14.59
C PRO A 215 -8.94 6.87 -15.98
N ALA A 216 -8.48 5.66 -16.27
CA ALA A 216 -7.93 5.27 -17.57
C ALA A 216 -7.95 3.74 -17.72
N GLN A 217 -7.76 3.28 -18.96
CA GLN A 217 -7.83 1.86 -19.32
C GLN A 217 -6.74 1.45 -20.30
N TRP A 218 -6.37 0.18 -20.24
CA TRP A 218 -5.29 -0.43 -20.99
C TRP A 218 -5.62 -1.90 -21.30
N ARG A 219 -4.84 -2.47 -22.22
CA ARG A 219 -4.79 -3.90 -22.45
C ARG A 219 -3.59 -4.48 -21.72
N LEU A 220 -3.80 -5.54 -20.95
CA LEU A 220 -2.77 -6.28 -20.23
C LEU A 220 -2.59 -7.66 -20.87
N ARG A 221 -1.34 -8.08 -21.04
CA ARG A 221 -0.94 -9.39 -21.56
C ARG A 221 0.06 -10.04 -20.62
N LEU A 222 0.01 -11.36 -20.48
CA LEU A 222 1.10 -12.10 -19.85
C LEU A 222 2.20 -12.31 -20.89
N GLU A 223 3.43 -12.11 -20.45
CA GLU A 223 4.62 -12.49 -21.20
C GLU A 223 5.48 -13.40 -20.35
N THR A 224 6.44 -14.09 -20.97
CA THR A 224 7.38 -14.93 -20.24
C THR A 224 8.13 -14.09 -19.20
N GLY A 225 7.86 -14.33 -17.91
CA GLY A 225 8.52 -13.65 -16.80
C GLY A 225 7.90 -12.30 -16.40
N GLY A 226 6.70 -11.94 -16.85
CA GLY A 226 6.05 -10.71 -16.40
C GLY A 226 4.74 -10.37 -17.09
N VAL A 227 4.40 -9.08 -17.09
CA VAL A 227 3.21 -8.55 -17.74
C VAL A 227 3.57 -7.38 -18.64
N ARG A 228 2.89 -7.29 -19.77
CA ARG A 228 2.94 -6.16 -20.68
C ARG A 228 1.63 -5.40 -20.64
N ILE A 229 1.71 -4.08 -20.63
CA ILE A 229 0.54 -3.20 -20.65
C ILE A 229 0.65 -2.25 -21.84
N ASP A 230 -0.31 -2.34 -22.75
CA ASP A 230 -0.40 -1.50 -23.94
C ASP A 230 -1.62 -0.57 -23.82
N ALA A 231 -1.62 0.54 -24.55
CA ALA A 231 -2.81 1.39 -24.68
C ALA A 231 -3.99 0.56 -25.23
N ALA A 232 -5.18 0.79 -24.66
CA ALA A 232 -6.41 0.06 -25.03
C ALA A 232 -6.82 0.33 -26.49
#